data_AF-A0A1F5S686-F1
#
_entry.id   AF-A0A1F5S686-F1
#
_cell.length_a   1.000
_cell.length_b   1.000
_cell.length_c   1.000
_cell.angle_alpha   90.00
_cell.angle_beta   90.00
_cell.angle_gamma   90.00
#
_symmetry.space_group_name_H-M   'P 1'
#
loop_
_entity.id
_entity.type
_entity.pdbx_description
1 polymer ?
#
loop_
_entity_poly.entity_id
_entity_poly.type
_entity_poly.pdbx_seq_one_letter_code
_entity_poly.pdbx_strand_id
1 'polypeptide(L)'
;MDGANDSLVTSTRSDYYCTDNHDCSVSYCPNPCAWINGSGCKCPAVWGSGPNYSLWDFPVTKVEFNNITLDIAKLKNNATSSGVYLPATTAGNKGYHIIFLPNGTFDVYRVTQLKSTLYQLNDAWTTYVYLSEEINKQTFVSNKNIPANGAIYIEDDVWVEGTVNGRATLVAAYLPDNVNKRKTIYINNNINYLARDGTNVLGLIAQKHIKVPKHAPTNLVIDATLLAQNGRVFRNIYYPRRITDSIEVFGGIITNQVWTWTWVDNGGNTVDGYDHTNSIYDPQVTFSPPPSFPTTGQYQFISWDEY
;
A
#
# COMPACT_ATOMS: atom_id res chain seq x y z
N MET A 1 -1.33 6.11 -15.41
CA MET A 1 -0.14 6.43 -14.59
C MET A 1 0.26 7.86 -14.87
N ASP A 2 0.02 8.72 -13.89
CA ASP A 2 -0.08 10.16 -14.12
C ASP A 2 0.91 10.91 -13.20
N GLY A 3 1.46 10.21 -12.19
CA GLY A 3 2.48 10.71 -11.26
C GLY A 3 3.92 10.42 -11.72
N ALA A 4 4.88 11.10 -11.10
CA ALA A 4 6.30 10.87 -11.32
C ALA A 4 6.77 9.61 -10.57
N ASN A 5 7.47 8.73 -11.28
CA ASN A 5 8.16 7.57 -10.72
C ASN A 5 9.65 7.72 -11.04
N ASP A 6 10.51 7.48 -10.06
CA ASP A 6 11.97 7.48 -10.23
C ASP A 6 12.57 6.07 -10.33
N SER A 7 11.71 5.04 -10.41
CA SER A 7 12.11 3.64 -10.50
C SER A 7 11.16 2.78 -11.33
N LEU A 8 11.55 1.51 -11.49
CA LEU A 8 10.93 0.53 -12.36
C LEU A 8 9.45 0.35 -12.02
N VAL A 9 8.57 0.65 -12.97
CA VAL A 9 7.14 0.30 -12.86
C VAL A 9 6.89 -0.96 -13.67
N THR A 10 6.67 -2.05 -12.94
CA THR A 10 6.51 -3.36 -13.56
C THR A 10 5.09 -3.89 -13.48
N SER A 11 4.68 -4.63 -14.51
CA SER A 11 3.44 -5.42 -14.45
C SER A 11 3.66 -6.83 -14.97
N THR A 12 3.07 -7.81 -14.30
CA THR A 12 3.06 -9.21 -14.76
C THR A 12 2.02 -9.45 -15.86
N ARG A 13 1.07 -8.53 -16.02
CA ARG A 13 0.15 -8.52 -17.15
C ARG A 13 0.84 -7.79 -18.30
N SER A 14 0.63 -8.26 -19.52
CA SER A 14 1.03 -7.50 -20.70
C SER A 14 0.02 -6.37 -20.98
N ASP A 15 -1.25 -6.61 -20.65
CA ASP A 15 -2.36 -5.75 -21.04
C ASP A 15 -3.39 -5.55 -19.91
N TYR A 16 -4.08 -4.41 -19.94
CA TYR A 16 -5.18 -4.02 -19.07
C TYR A 16 -6.35 -3.51 -19.93
N TYR A 17 -7.56 -3.98 -19.65
CA TYR A 17 -8.77 -3.38 -20.25
C TYR A 17 -9.18 -2.18 -19.43
N CYS A 18 -8.95 -1.02 -20.02
CA CYS A 18 -9.30 0.26 -19.46
C CYS A 18 -10.82 0.42 -19.39
N THR A 19 -11.30 0.86 -18.23
CA THR A 19 -12.73 1.05 -17.92
C THR A 19 -13.13 2.52 -18.04
N ASP A 20 -14.43 2.80 -17.97
CA ASP A 20 -14.99 4.16 -17.95
C ASP A 20 -14.35 5.06 -16.87
N ASN A 21 -13.87 4.48 -15.76
CA ASN A 21 -13.18 5.21 -14.68
C ASN A 21 -11.79 5.76 -15.09
N HIS A 22 -11.30 5.37 -16.26
CA HIS A 22 -10.05 5.84 -16.87
C HIS A 22 -10.34 6.52 -18.23
N ASP A 23 -11.56 7.03 -18.40
CA ASP A 23 -12.13 7.66 -19.61
C ASP A 23 -12.22 6.79 -20.86
N CYS A 24 -11.86 5.51 -20.77
CA CYS A 24 -11.93 4.64 -21.93
C CYS A 24 -13.38 4.28 -22.28
N SER A 25 -13.76 4.56 -23.52
CA SER A 25 -15.06 4.27 -24.09
C SER A 25 -14.93 3.79 -25.54
N VAL A 26 -16.01 3.31 -26.15
CA VAL A 26 -16.03 2.95 -27.58
C VAL A 26 -15.60 4.11 -28.49
N SER A 27 -15.85 5.34 -28.04
CA SER A 27 -15.52 6.59 -28.71
C SER A 27 -14.15 7.15 -28.34
N TYR A 28 -13.51 6.66 -27.28
CA TYR A 28 -12.23 7.19 -26.79
C TYR A 28 -11.35 6.08 -26.22
N CYS A 29 -10.27 5.76 -26.94
CA CYS A 29 -9.26 4.82 -26.51
C CYS A 29 -7.88 5.45 -26.79
N PRO A 30 -7.24 6.05 -25.77
CA PRO A 30 -6.06 6.89 -25.95
C PRO A 30 -4.80 6.07 -26.26
N ASN A 31 -3.90 6.57 -27.10
CA ASN A 31 -2.58 5.95 -27.36
C ASN A 31 -1.79 5.83 -26.04
N PRO A 32 -1.16 4.68 -25.69
CA PRO A 32 -0.91 3.45 -26.47
C PRO A 32 -1.99 2.37 -26.45
N CYS A 33 -3.19 2.67 -25.98
CA CYS A 33 -4.31 1.76 -25.99
C CYS A 33 -4.93 1.62 -27.38
N ALA A 34 -5.53 0.45 -27.64
CA ALA A 34 -6.26 0.14 -28.86
C ALA A 34 -7.62 -0.47 -28.55
N TRP A 35 -8.66 -0.05 -29.28
CA TRP A 35 -10.01 -0.58 -29.10
C TRP A 35 -10.12 -1.99 -29.69
N ILE A 36 -10.58 -2.95 -28.89
CA ILE A 36 -10.87 -4.32 -29.32
C ILE A 36 -12.38 -4.53 -29.36
N ASN A 37 -12.92 -4.76 -30.55
CA ASN A 37 -14.35 -4.98 -30.76
C ASN A 37 -14.87 -6.13 -29.89
N GLY A 38 -15.90 -5.84 -29.08
CA GLY A 38 -16.50 -6.80 -28.16
C GLY A 38 -15.72 -7.03 -26.85
N SER A 39 -14.61 -6.33 -26.60
CA SER A 39 -13.82 -6.46 -25.37
C SER A 39 -13.49 -5.13 -24.67
N GLY A 40 -13.46 -4.02 -25.40
CA GLY A 40 -13.22 -2.68 -24.85
C GLY A 40 -11.85 -2.11 -25.21
N CYS A 41 -11.46 -1.00 -24.59
CA CYS A 41 -10.18 -0.34 -24.83
C CYS A 41 -9.05 -1.11 -24.12
N LYS A 42 -8.17 -1.74 -24.91
CA LYS A 42 -7.05 -2.53 -24.42
C LYS A 42 -5.81 -1.65 -24.36
N CYS A 43 -5.31 -1.41 -23.15
CA CYS A 43 -4.08 -0.66 -22.89
C CYS A 43 -2.93 -1.60 -22.53
N PRO A 44 -1.68 -1.18 -22.74
CA PRO A 44 -0.53 -1.78 -22.05
C PRO A 44 -0.77 -1.82 -20.54
N ALA A 45 -0.22 -2.81 -19.83
CA ALA A 45 -0.48 -2.94 -18.39
C ALA A 45 0.11 -1.79 -17.55
N VAL A 46 1.11 -1.08 -18.08
CA VAL A 46 1.58 0.20 -17.57
C VAL A 46 1.41 1.24 -18.68
N TRP A 47 0.58 2.24 -18.44
CA TRP A 47 0.24 3.28 -19.43
C TRP A 47 -0.22 4.57 -18.73
N GLY A 48 -0.05 5.72 -19.38
CA GLY A 48 -0.47 7.03 -18.87
C GLY A 48 0.41 8.18 -19.36
N SER A 49 0.24 9.36 -18.76
CA SER A 49 0.93 10.60 -19.14
C SER A 49 2.11 10.98 -18.23
N GLY A 50 2.45 10.15 -17.24
CA GLY A 50 3.53 10.42 -16.29
C GLY A 50 4.93 10.48 -16.94
N PRO A 51 5.87 11.27 -16.38
CA PRO A 51 7.25 11.31 -16.86
C PRO A 51 7.99 9.97 -16.59
N ASN A 52 9.18 9.79 -17.20
CA ASN A 52 10.07 8.63 -17.02
C ASN A 52 9.54 7.28 -17.55
N TYR A 53 8.90 7.26 -18.73
CA TYR A 53 8.40 6.03 -19.38
C TYR A 53 9.48 4.96 -19.64
N SER A 54 10.76 5.33 -19.68
CA SER A 54 11.88 4.39 -19.82
C SER A 54 12.04 3.44 -18.63
N LEU A 55 11.40 3.76 -17.50
CA LEU A 55 11.37 2.91 -16.30
C LEU A 55 10.15 1.98 -16.30
N TRP A 56 9.30 1.99 -17.33
CA TRP A 56 8.14 1.10 -17.39
C TRP A 56 8.55 -0.21 -18.07
N ASP A 57 8.46 -1.32 -17.34
CA ASP A 57 8.87 -2.64 -17.85
C ASP A 57 7.71 -3.64 -17.69
N PHE A 58 7.15 -4.08 -18.81
CA PHE A 58 6.03 -5.00 -18.83
C PHE A 58 5.94 -5.74 -20.18
N PRO A 59 5.49 -7.01 -20.20
CA PRO A 59 5.24 -7.85 -19.04
C PRO A 59 6.55 -8.35 -18.40
N VAL A 60 6.64 -8.33 -17.07
CA VAL A 60 7.72 -9.01 -16.33
C VAL A 60 7.29 -10.41 -15.90
N THR A 61 8.27 -11.27 -15.60
CA THR A 61 8.04 -12.62 -15.07
C THR A 61 7.10 -12.59 -13.87
N LYS A 62 6.10 -13.47 -13.87
CA LYS A 62 5.10 -13.54 -12.82
C LYS A 62 5.76 -13.77 -11.45
N VAL A 63 5.51 -12.86 -10.51
CA VAL A 63 5.75 -13.10 -9.09
C VAL A 63 4.70 -14.10 -8.61
N GLU A 64 5.12 -15.27 -8.13
CA GLU A 64 4.19 -16.26 -7.59
C GLU A 64 3.70 -15.83 -6.21
N PHE A 65 2.55 -15.15 -6.16
CA PHE A 65 1.87 -14.69 -4.93
C PHE A 65 1.56 -15.83 -3.92
N ASN A 66 1.60 -17.09 -4.36
CA ASN A 66 1.48 -18.25 -3.47
C ASN A 66 2.63 -18.32 -2.45
N ASN A 67 3.84 -17.85 -2.82
CA ASN A 67 4.97 -17.77 -1.88
C ASN A 67 4.72 -16.71 -0.80
N ILE A 68 3.97 -15.64 -1.10
CA ILE A 68 3.64 -14.60 -0.14
C ILE A 68 2.78 -15.16 1.00
N THR A 69 1.86 -16.11 0.74
CA THR A 69 1.08 -16.76 1.83
C THR A 69 1.98 -17.59 2.73
N LEU A 70 2.94 -18.31 2.16
CA LEU A 70 3.94 -19.07 2.93
C LEU A 70 4.83 -18.14 3.76
N ASP A 71 5.19 -16.98 3.21
CA ASP A 71 6.01 -15.99 3.92
C ASP A 71 5.22 -15.27 5.03
N ILE A 72 3.92 -15.00 4.85
CA ILE A 72 3.03 -14.51 5.92
C ILE A 72 2.93 -15.54 7.06
N ALA A 73 2.85 -16.84 6.76
CA ALA A 73 2.86 -17.88 7.79
C ALA A 73 4.21 -17.96 8.54
N LYS A 74 5.34 -17.83 7.84
CA LYS A 74 6.67 -17.71 8.47
C LYS A 74 6.77 -16.47 9.36
N LEU A 75 6.26 -15.32 8.89
CA LEU A 75 6.22 -14.08 9.67
C LEU A 75 5.40 -14.23 10.95
N LYS A 76 4.26 -14.93 10.92
CA LYS A 76 3.49 -15.27 12.13
C LYS A 76 4.31 -16.09 13.12
N ASN A 77 5.03 -17.11 12.63
CA ASN A 77 5.89 -17.93 13.48
C ASN A 77 7.03 -17.11 14.09
N ASN A 78 7.74 -16.31 13.29
CA ASN A 78 8.82 -15.42 13.75
C ASN A 78 8.33 -14.40 14.78
N ALA A 79 7.15 -13.81 14.54
CA ALA A 79 6.51 -12.88 15.46
C ALA A 79 6.13 -13.54 16.79
N THR A 80 5.71 -14.80 16.77
CA THR A 80 5.33 -15.56 17.97
C THR A 80 6.56 -16.05 18.75
N SER A 81 7.66 -16.39 18.07
CA SER A 81 8.87 -16.92 18.71
C SER A 81 9.78 -15.85 19.30
N SER A 82 9.98 -14.75 18.57
CA SER A 82 11.01 -13.75 18.90
C SER A 82 10.69 -12.34 18.42
N GLY A 83 9.50 -12.12 17.84
CA GLY A 83 9.02 -10.83 17.40
C GLY A 83 7.86 -10.32 18.26
N VAL A 84 6.92 -9.63 17.62
CA VAL A 84 5.68 -9.18 18.27
C VAL A 84 4.48 -9.76 17.57
N TYR A 85 3.74 -10.61 18.27
CA TYR A 85 2.44 -11.14 17.84
C TYR A 85 1.29 -10.46 18.60
N LEU A 86 0.33 -9.90 17.86
CA LEU A 86 -0.92 -9.37 18.40
C LEU A 86 -2.09 -10.22 17.86
N PRO A 87 -2.81 -10.97 18.72
CA PRO A 87 -3.94 -11.79 18.29
C PRO A 87 -5.14 -10.93 17.89
N ALA A 88 -6.12 -11.54 17.22
CA ALA A 88 -7.36 -10.85 16.86
C ALA A 88 -8.04 -10.26 18.11
N THR A 89 -8.56 -9.04 17.98
CA THR A 89 -9.25 -8.39 19.10
C THR A 89 -10.58 -9.07 19.42
N THR A 90 -11.04 -8.95 20.68
CA THR A 90 -12.34 -9.50 21.08
C THR A 90 -13.49 -8.79 20.36
N ALA A 91 -14.64 -9.46 20.24
CA ALA A 91 -15.84 -8.92 19.62
C ALA A 91 -16.16 -7.50 20.12
N GLY A 92 -16.44 -6.59 19.18
CA GLY A 92 -16.72 -5.18 19.46
C GLY A 92 -15.54 -4.23 19.20
N ASN A 93 -14.31 -4.71 19.28
CA ASN A 93 -13.13 -3.94 18.85
C ASN A 93 -13.01 -3.93 17.33
N LYS A 94 -12.10 -3.09 16.82
CA LYS A 94 -11.97 -2.78 15.39
C LYS A 94 -10.58 -3.07 14.82
N GLY A 95 -9.64 -3.44 15.69
CA GLY A 95 -8.25 -3.71 15.34
C GLY A 95 -7.27 -2.96 16.23
N TYR A 96 -6.08 -2.70 15.69
CA TYR A 96 -4.99 -2.06 16.41
C TYR A 96 -4.52 -0.79 15.70
N HIS A 97 -4.10 0.20 16.48
CA HIS A 97 -3.39 1.35 15.96
C HIS A 97 -1.95 1.30 16.48
N ILE A 98 -1.01 1.33 15.54
CA ILE A 98 0.42 1.17 15.77
C ILE A 98 1.10 2.49 15.43
N ILE A 99 1.76 3.08 16.44
CA ILE A 99 2.46 4.36 16.29
C ILE A 99 3.95 4.12 16.53
N PHE A 100 4.76 4.18 15.46
CA PHE A 100 6.21 4.09 15.59
C PHE A 100 6.79 5.35 16.21
N LEU A 101 7.79 5.20 17.06
CA LEU A 101 8.40 6.27 17.83
C LEU A 101 9.90 6.40 17.52
N PRO A 102 10.45 7.62 17.56
CA PRO A 102 11.85 7.88 17.19
C PRO A 102 12.88 7.24 18.14
N ASN A 103 12.46 6.69 19.28
CA ASN A 103 13.31 5.96 20.22
C ASN A 103 13.46 4.47 19.90
N GLY A 104 12.98 4.00 18.73
CA GLY A 104 13.07 2.58 18.33
C GLY A 104 12.00 1.69 18.97
N THR A 105 10.92 2.30 19.46
CA THR A 105 9.76 1.61 20.01
C THR A 105 8.51 1.93 19.18
N PHE A 106 7.40 1.28 19.49
CA PHE A 106 6.10 1.62 18.97
C PHE A 106 5.02 1.45 20.04
N ASP A 107 4.06 2.35 20.02
CA ASP A 107 2.87 2.24 20.85
C ASP A 107 1.81 1.37 20.17
N VAL A 108 1.16 0.55 20.99
CA VAL A 108 0.04 -0.30 20.59
C VAL A 108 -1.21 0.25 21.26
N TYR A 109 -2.16 0.67 20.45
CA TYR A 109 -3.51 1.01 20.88
C TYR A 109 -4.50 -0.02 20.34
N ARG A 110 -5.53 -0.33 21.12
CA ARG A 110 -6.68 -1.08 20.65
C ARG A 110 -7.75 -0.10 20.19
N VAL A 111 -8.20 -0.23 18.94
CA VAL A 111 -9.28 0.61 18.40
C VAL A 111 -10.62 0.06 18.87
N THR A 112 -11.32 0.83 19.69
CA THR A 112 -12.59 0.42 20.31
C THR A 112 -13.79 0.99 19.55
N GLN A 113 -13.62 2.11 18.85
CA GLN A 113 -14.67 2.76 18.09
C GLN A 113 -14.11 3.48 16.86
N LEU A 114 -14.81 3.35 15.73
CA LEU A 114 -14.56 4.14 14.52
C LEU A 114 -15.54 5.33 14.45
N LYS A 115 -15.21 6.33 13.64
CA LYS A 115 -16.05 7.52 13.40
C LYS A 115 -17.34 7.15 12.67
N SER A 116 -18.25 8.12 12.51
CA SER A 116 -19.42 7.94 11.66
C SER A 116 -19.03 7.50 10.25
N THR A 117 -19.92 6.78 9.59
CA THR A 117 -19.69 6.34 8.22
C THR A 117 -19.50 7.52 7.27
N LEU A 118 -18.62 7.35 6.29
CA LEU A 118 -18.43 8.24 5.17
C LEU A 118 -19.08 7.62 3.93
N TYR A 119 -19.70 8.45 3.11
CA TYR A 119 -20.21 8.01 1.80
C TYR A 119 -19.02 7.93 0.84
N GLN A 120 -18.75 6.75 0.31
CA GLN A 120 -17.57 6.49 -0.52
C GLN A 120 -17.83 5.36 -1.50
N LEU A 121 -17.04 5.27 -2.56
CA LEU A 121 -17.05 4.10 -3.44
C LEU A 121 -16.58 2.87 -2.64
N ASN A 122 -17.20 1.71 -2.85
CA ASN A 122 -16.80 0.47 -2.21
C ASN A 122 -15.40 0.03 -2.69
N ASP A 123 -14.75 -0.87 -1.95
CA ASP A 123 -13.41 -1.38 -2.29
C ASP A 123 -13.32 -2.07 -3.66
N ALA A 124 -14.46 -2.47 -4.23
CA ALA A 124 -14.55 -3.08 -5.56
C ALA A 124 -14.70 -2.05 -6.70
N TRP A 125 -14.88 -0.77 -6.37
CA TRP A 125 -15.09 0.34 -7.30
C TRP A 125 -16.34 0.22 -8.18
N THR A 126 -17.42 -0.33 -7.63
CA THR A 126 -18.66 -0.62 -8.38
C THR A 126 -19.87 0.15 -7.88
N THR A 127 -19.92 0.53 -6.61
CA THR A 127 -21.07 1.23 -6.04
C THR A 127 -20.67 2.06 -4.84
N TYR A 128 -21.39 3.15 -4.59
CA TYR A 128 -21.23 3.94 -3.39
C TYR A 128 -21.90 3.27 -2.18
N VAL A 129 -21.24 3.35 -1.03
CA VAL A 129 -21.62 2.73 0.24
C VAL A 129 -21.25 3.64 1.41
N TYR A 130 -21.85 3.39 2.58
CA TYR A 130 -21.47 4.04 3.83
C TYR A 130 -20.54 3.13 4.63
N LEU A 131 -19.28 3.52 4.77
CA LEU A 131 -18.27 2.74 5.50
C LEU A 131 -17.59 3.59 6.58
N SER A 132 -17.23 2.95 7.68
CA SER A 132 -16.52 3.56 8.80
C SER A 132 -15.12 2.98 8.89
N GLU A 133 -14.10 3.83 8.77
CA GLU A 133 -12.70 3.42 8.61
C GLU A 133 -11.72 4.26 9.45
N GLU A 134 -12.20 5.35 10.05
CA GLU A 134 -11.35 6.30 10.78
C GLU A 134 -11.50 6.10 12.28
N ILE A 135 -10.38 6.16 13.01
CA ILE A 135 -10.38 6.00 14.47
C ILE A 135 -11.19 7.11 15.14
N ASN A 136 -12.08 6.74 16.06
CA ASN A 136 -12.78 7.66 16.96
C ASN A 136 -12.30 7.50 18.40
N LYS A 137 -12.26 6.25 18.89
CA LYS A 137 -11.78 5.93 20.24
C LYS A 137 -10.84 4.75 20.19
N GLN A 138 -9.84 4.83 21.05
CA GLN A 138 -8.83 3.80 21.23
C GLN A 138 -8.36 3.78 22.68
N THR A 139 -7.77 2.66 23.09
CA THR A 139 -7.23 2.46 24.43
C THR A 139 -5.79 2.00 24.31
N PHE A 140 -4.88 2.64 25.04
CA PHE A 140 -3.49 2.22 25.08
C PHE A 140 -3.38 0.80 25.63
N VAL A 141 -2.55 -0.03 25.00
CA VAL A 141 -2.29 -1.42 25.40
C VAL A 141 -0.89 -1.55 25.97
N SER A 142 0.11 -1.08 25.22
CA SER A 142 1.52 -1.21 25.60
C SER A 142 2.42 -0.40 24.68
N ASN A 143 3.59 -0.02 25.17
CA ASN A 143 4.75 0.34 24.34
C ASN A 143 5.64 -0.89 24.16
N LYS A 144 6.18 -1.11 22.96
CA LYS A 144 7.04 -2.26 22.64
C LYS A 144 8.26 -1.80 21.84
N ASN A 145 9.42 -2.40 22.09
CA ASN A 145 10.57 -2.21 21.22
C ASN A 145 10.28 -2.81 19.83
N ILE A 146 10.84 -2.21 18.78
CA ILE A 146 10.94 -2.89 17.49
C ILE A 146 11.78 -4.16 17.71
N PRO A 147 11.24 -5.37 17.41
CA PRO A 147 11.93 -6.61 17.75
C PRO A 147 13.20 -6.76 16.90
N ALA A 148 14.22 -7.43 17.45
CA ALA A 148 15.49 -7.62 16.76
C ALA A 148 15.36 -8.41 15.45
N ASN A 149 14.38 -9.30 15.35
CA ASN A 149 14.06 -10.03 14.11
C ASN A 149 13.17 -9.22 13.14
N GLY A 150 12.73 -8.02 13.54
CA GLY A 150 11.85 -7.12 12.79
C GLY A 150 10.41 -7.58 12.61
N ALA A 151 10.02 -8.77 13.07
CA ALA A 151 8.71 -9.34 12.75
C ALA A 151 7.59 -8.83 13.68
N ILE A 152 6.62 -8.11 13.13
CA ILE A 152 5.40 -7.67 13.82
C ILE A 152 4.20 -8.26 13.08
N TYR A 153 3.44 -9.15 13.72
CA TYR A 153 2.30 -9.81 13.11
C TYR A 153 1.02 -9.53 13.89
N ILE A 154 -0.01 -9.06 13.19
CA ILE A 154 -1.28 -8.62 13.78
C ILE A 154 -2.44 -9.33 13.08
N GLU A 155 -3.27 -10.04 13.85
CA GLU A 155 -4.45 -10.77 13.36
C GLU A 155 -5.71 -9.90 13.24
N ASP A 156 -5.53 -8.61 12.97
CA ASP A 156 -6.63 -7.66 12.84
C ASP A 156 -6.35 -6.57 11.82
N ASP A 157 -7.34 -5.71 11.57
CA ASP A 157 -7.10 -4.49 10.81
C ASP A 157 -6.17 -3.56 11.61
N VAL A 158 -5.31 -2.83 10.89
CA VAL A 158 -4.24 -2.05 11.50
C VAL A 158 -4.27 -0.63 10.97
N TRP A 159 -4.26 0.36 11.85
CA TRP A 159 -3.88 1.73 11.52
C TRP A 159 -2.41 1.90 11.86
N VAL A 160 -1.65 2.58 11.00
CA VAL A 160 -0.21 2.76 11.20
C VAL A 160 0.22 4.19 10.88
N GLU A 161 1.10 4.74 11.72
CA GLU A 161 1.73 6.05 11.59
C GLU A 161 3.03 6.12 12.42
N GLY A 162 3.76 7.23 12.32
CA GLY A 162 4.82 7.58 13.26
C GLY A 162 6.21 7.69 12.63
N THR A 163 7.25 7.61 13.47
CA THR A 163 8.66 7.68 13.05
C THR A 163 9.36 6.34 13.31
N VAL A 164 9.85 5.71 12.25
CA VAL A 164 10.54 4.41 12.30
C VAL A 164 12.01 4.63 12.58
N ASN A 165 12.49 4.08 13.70
CA ASN A 165 13.90 4.00 14.05
C ASN A 165 14.32 2.51 14.17
N GLY A 166 14.90 1.97 13.10
CA GLY A 166 15.25 0.55 12.98
C GLY A 166 14.50 -0.18 11.86
N ARG A 167 14.56 -1.51 11.88
CA ARG A 167 14.08 -2.35 10.77
C ARG A 167 12.91 -3.22 11.22
N ALA A 168 11.78 -3.12 10.53
CA ALA A 168 10.57 -3.86 10.85
C ALA A 168 9.77 -4.29 9.61
N THR A 169 9.03 -5.38 9.75
CA THR A 169 7.98 -5.81 8.83
C THR A 169 6.71 -6.00 9.65
N LEU A 170 5.71 -5.16 9.41
CA LEU A 170 4.38 -5.25 10.00
C LEU A 170 3.44 -5.96 9.05
N VAL A 171 2.77 -6.99 9.56
CA VAL A 171 1.80 -7.79 8.82
C VAL A 171 0.42 -7.67 9.44
N ALA A 172 -0.59 -7.38 8.64
CA ALA A 172 -1.99 -7.52 9.00
C ALA A 172 -2.59 -8.69 8.21
N ALA A 173 -2.83 -9.83 8.89
CA ALA A 173 -3.33 -11.03 8.23
C ALA A 173 -4.06 -11.99 9.19
N TYR A 174 -5.04 -12.71 8.67
CA TYR A 174 -5.71 -13.81 9.36
C TYR A 174 -5.32 -15.15 8.71
N LEU A 175 -4.82 -16.09 9.51
CA LEU A 175 -4.45 -17.43 9.07
C LEU A 175 -5.21 -18.52 9.83
N PRO A 176 -5.63 -19.62 9.16
CA PRO A 176 -5.52 -19.87 7.71
C PRO A 176 -6.35 -18.89 6.86
N ASP A 177 -5.94 -18.67 5.61
CA ASP A 177 -6.56 -17.66 4.74
C ASP A 177 -8.06 -17.90 4.59
N ASN A 178 -8.82 -16.82 4.77
CA ASN A 178 -10.25 -16.79 4.56
C ASN A 178 -10.59 -15.42 3.96
N VAL A 179 -11.13 -15.43 2.75
CA VAL A 179 -11.42 -14.22 1.95
C VAL A 179 -12.21 -13.16 2.73
N ASN A 180 -13.12 -13.57 3.61
CA ASN A 180 -13.98 -12.68 4.40
C ASN A 180 -13.32 -12.15 5.67
N LYS A 181 -12.14 -12.68 6.04
CA LYS A 181 -11.38 -12.28 7.23
C LYS A 181 -10.05 -11.63 6.91
N ARG A 182 -9.73 -11.44 5.62
CA ARG A 182 -8.48 -10.81 5.19
C ARG A 182 -8.40 -9.39 5.73
N LYS A 183 -7.23 -9.05 6.28
CA LYS A 183 -7.02 -7.81 7.02
C LYS A 183 -6.44 -6.69 6.16
N THR A 184 -6.79 -5.47 6.55
CA THR A 184 -6.44 -4.22 5.87
C THR A 184 -5.51 -3.39 6.75
N ILE A 185 -4.52 -2.75 6.13
CA ILE A 185 -3.72 -1.70 6.77
C ILE A 185 -4.24 -0.34 6.32
N TYR A 186 -4.43 0.58 7.26
CA TYR A 186 -4.80 1.97 7.04
C TYR A 186 -3.62 2.88 7.39
N ILE A 187 -3.18 3.71 6.45
CA ILE A 187 -2.14 4.72 6.68
C ILE A 187 -2.85 6.00 7.09
N ASN A 188 -2.91 6.23 8.40
CA ASN A 188 -3.76 7.26 8.98
C ASN A 188 -3.07 8.64 9.02
N ASN A 189 -1.74 8.64 9.04
CA ASN A 189 -0.88 9.81 9.14
C ASN A 189 0.50 9.47 8.57
N ASN A 190 1.44 10.43 8.64
CA ASN A 190 2.79 10.26 8.13
C ASN A 190 3.51 9.06 8.77
N ILE A 191 4.25 8.35 7.92
CA ILE A 191 5.23 7.34 8.30
C ILE A 191 6.56 7.88 7.80
N ASN A 192 7.43 8.27 8.71
CA ASN A 192 8.76 8.77 8.37
C ASN A 192 9.82 7.80 8.86
N TYR A 193 10.88 7.62 8.09
CA TYR A 193 12.13 7.09 8.63
C TYR A 193 12.82 8.16 9.46
N LEU A 194 13.49 7.75 10.54
CA LEU A 194 14.32 8.67 11.32
C LEU A 194 15.42 9.28 10.45
N ALA A 195 15.95 8.48 9.51
CA ALA A 195 16.81 8.90 8.40
C ALA A 195 16.63 7.96 7.20
N ARG A 196 16.65 8.50 5.98
CA ARG A 196 16.63 7.75 4.70
C ARG A 196 18.05 7.35 4.25
N ASP A 197 18.82 6.76 5.16
CA ASP A 197 20.22 6.33 4.93
C ASP A 197 20.39 4.80 4.89
N GLY A 198 19.27 4.06 4.87
CA GLY A 198 19.22 2.60 4.89
C GLY A 198 19.25 1.96 6.28
N THR A 199 19.41 2.74 7.36
CA THR A 199 19.38 2.22 8.74
C THR A 199 17.95 1.94 9.23
N ASN A 200 16.96 2.61 8.65
CA ASN A 200 15.56 2.52 8.99
C ASN A 200 14.78 1.95 7.81
N VAL A 201 14.03 0.88 8.03
CA VAL A 201 13.28 0.19 6.98
C VAL A 201 11.97 -0.34 7.53
N LEU A 202 10.86 -0.05 6.85
CA LEU A 202 9.54 -0.59 7.18
C LEU A 202 8.93 -1.32 5.98
N GLY A 203 8.57 -2.58 6.17
CA GLY A 203 7.69 -3.33 5.28
C GLY A 203 6.27 -3.38 5.84
N LEU A 204 5.27 -3.01 5.05
CA LEU A 204 3.85 -3.16 5.39
C LEU A 204 3.23 -4.23 4.50
N ILE A 205 2.76 -5.33 5.09
CA ILE A 205 2.11 -6.42 4.37
C ILE A 205 0.66 -6.53 4.84
N ALA A 206 -0.28 -6.20 3.97
CA ALA A 206 -1.69 -6.43 4.19
C ALA A 206 -2.19 -7.64 3.39
N GLN A 207 -2.92 -8.54 4.05
CA GLN A 207 -3.53 -9.67 3.36
C GLN A 207 -4.60 -9.23 2.35
N LYS A 208 -5.29 -8.11 2.61
CA LYS A 208 -6.35 -7.56 1.74
C LYS A 208 -5.91 -6.28 1.02
N HIS A 209 -5.90 -5.15 1.72
CA HIS A 209 -5.71 -3.81 1.16
C HIS A 209 -4.74 -2.99 2.01
N ILE A 210 -4.05 -2.05 1.39
CA ILE A 210 -3.45 -0.91 2.09
C ILE A 210 -4.22 0.34 1.66
N LYS A 211 -4.75 1.09 2.62
CA LYS A 211 -5.69 2.20 2.35
C LYS A 211 -5.24 3.50 3.01
N VAL A 212 -5.40 4.62 2.31
CA VAL A 212 -5.29 5.96 2.91
C VAL A 212 -6.71 6.49 3.19
N PRO A 213 -7.12 6.69 4.46
CA PRO A 213 -8.44 7.19 4.81
C PRO A 213 -8.70 8.63 4.37
N LYS A 214 -9.98 9.01 4.26
CA LYS A 214 -10.39 10.35 3.79
C LYS A 214 -9.65 11.49 4.48
N HIS A 215 -9.53 11.47 5.80
CA HIS A 215 -8.96 12.54 6.60
C HIS A 215 -7.47 12.39 6.94
N ALA A 216 -6.73 11.58 6.19
CA ALA A 216 -5.26 11.57 6.24
C ALA A 216 -4.68 12.99 5.95
N PRO A 217 -3.42 13.28 6.36
CA PRO A 217 -2.77 14.58 6.16
C PRO A 217 -2.85 15.10 4.73
N THR A 218 -2.91 16.43 4.61
CA THR A 218 -2.87 17.13 3.31
C THR A 218 -1.57 16.87 2.57
N ASN A 219 -0.45 16.82 3.31
CA ASN A 219 0.87 16.41 2.83
C ASN A 219 1.24 15.11 3.54
N LEU A 220 1.11 13.99 2.83
CA LEU A 220 1.32 12.65 3.38
C LEU A 220 2.68 12.10 2.92
N VAL A 221 3.51 11.72 3.87
CA VAL A 221 4.78 11.02 3.62
C VAL A 221 4.67 9.58 4.11
N ILE A 222 5.06 8.64 3.25
CA ILE A 222 5.04 7.21 3.52
C ILE A 222 6.42 6.63 3.20
N ASP A 223 7.26 6.55 4.23
CA ASP A 223 8.53 5.85 4.17
C ASP A 223 8.28 4.36 4.53
N ALA A 224 7.95 3.56 3.52
CA ALA A 224 7.71 2.13 3.67
C ALA A 224 7.65 1.40 2.31
N THR A 225 7.97 0.11 2.31
CA THR A 225 7.57 -0.80 1.22
C THR A 225 6.19 -1.38 1.52
N LEU A 226 5.23 -1.14 0.63
CA LEU A 226 3.82 -1.51 0.75
C LEU A 226 3.53 -2.76 -0.08
N LEU A 227 2.92 -3.79 0.54
CA LEU A 227 2.46 -5.00 -0.15
C LEU A 227 1.02 -5.34 0.22
N ALA A 228 0.13 -5.28 -0.76
CA ALA A 228 -1.24 -5.77 -0.65
C ALA A 228 -1.38 -7.12 -1.38
N GLN A 229 -1.46 -8.22 -0.63
CA GLN A 229 -1.35 -9.57 -1.18
C GLN A 229 -2.51 -9.91 -2.13
N ASN A 230 -3.75 -9.57 -1.76
CA ASN A 230 -4.93 -9.96 -2.54
C ASN A 230 -5.72 -8.77 -3.10
N GLY A 231 -5.25 -7.55 -2.87
CA GLY A 231 -6.01 -6.36 -3.22
C GLY A 231 -5.12 -5.16 -3.47
N ARG A 232 -5.72 -3.97 -3.36
CA ARG A 232 -5.17 -2.67 -3.79
C ARG A 232 -4.33 -1.96 -2.73
N VAL A 233 -3.50 -1.03 -3.19
CA VAL A 233 -2.86 0.02 -2.39
C VAL A 233 -3.44 1.36 -2.84
N PHE A 234 -4.35 1.97 -2.09
CA PHE A 234 -5.20 3.01 -2.68
C PHE A 234 -5.88 3.95 -1.69
N ARG A 235 -6.51 4.98 -2.26
CA ARG A 235 -7.51 5.82 -1.60
C ARG A 235 -8.84 5.70 -2.36
N ASN A 236 -9.96 5.59 -1.64
CA ASN A 236 -11.29 5.59 -2.26
C ASN A 236 -11.72 6.97 -2.75
N ILE A 237 -12.71 7.00 -3.65
CA ILE A 237 -13.49 8.21 -3.91
C ILE A 237 -14.49 8.40 -2.75
N TYR A 238 -14.57 9.61 -2.23
CA TYR A 238 -15.43 10.02 -1.14
C TYR A 238 -16.46 11.04 -1.62
N TYR A 239 -17.57 11.12 -0.88
CA TYR A 239 -18.54 12.18 -1.01
C TYR A 239 -18.87 12.75 0.39
N PRO A 240 -18.76 14.08 0.60
CA PRO A 240 -18.20 15.05 -0.34
C PRO A 240 -16.74 14.72 -0.70
N ARG A 241 -16.35 15.05 -1.93
CA ARG A 241 -14.97 14.87 -2.43
C ARG A 241 -13.98 15.68 -1.61
N ARG A 242 -12.72 15.23 -1.51
CA ARG A 242 -11.65 15.94 -0.82
C ARG A 242 -10.35 15.85 -1.60
N ILE A 243 -10.03 16.92 -2.32
CA ILE A 243 -8.73 17.13 -2.93
C ILE A 243 -7.73 17.50 -1.81
N THR A 244 -6.61 16.79 -1.77
CA THR A 244 -5.47 16.97 -0.87
C THR A 244 -4.23 17.30 -1.70
N ASP A 245 -3.19 17.87 -1.10
CA ASP A 245 -2.07 18.44 -1.84
C ASP A 245 -1.11 17.36 -2.34
N SER A 246 -0.28 16.76 -1.47
CA SER A 246 0.76 15.83 -1.90
C SER A 246 0.77 14.51 -1.14
N ILE A 247 1.06 13.41 -1.84
CA ILE A 247 1.48 12.14 -1.24
C ILE A 247 2.83 11.73 -1.82
N GLU A 248 3.78 11.44 -0.92
CA GLU A 248 5.08 10.88 -1.26
C GLU A 248 5.20 9.48 -0.65
N VAL A 249 5.58 8.51 -1.48
CA VAL A 249 5.93 7.17 -1.03
C VAL A 249 7.41 6.94 -1.29
N PHE A 250 8.20 6.81 -0.22
CA PHE A 250 9.61 6.41 -0.29
C PHE A 250 9.73 4.91 0.05
N GLY A 251 10.04 4.08 -0.94
CA GLY A 251 10.11 2.63 -0.79
C GLY A 251 9.64 1.90 -2.04
N GLY A 252 8.49 1.21 -1.95
CA GLY A 252 7.93 0.47 -3.07
C GLY A 252 6.46 0.12 -2.87
N ILE A 253 5.72 -0.05 -3.96
CA ILE A 253 4.29 -0.40 -3.94
C ILE A 253 4.08 -1.69 -4.71
N ILE A 254 3.57 -2.71 -4.03
CA ILE A 254 3.32 -4.05 -4.56
C ILE A 254 1.86 -4.40 -4.31
N THR A 255 1.11 -4.71 -5.36
CA THR A 255 -0.32 -5.02 -5.27
C THR A 255 -0.70 -6.07 -6.29
N ASN A 256 -1.63 -6.97 -5.91
CA ASN A 256 -2.23 -7.92 -6.85
C ASN A 256 -3.34 -7.30 -7.72
N GLN A 257 -3.70 -6.03 -7.46
CA GLN A 257 -4.73 -5.31 -8.20
C GLN A 257 -4.17 -3.99 -8.72
N VAL A 258 -4.76 -2.86 -8.31
CA VAL A 258 -4.42 -1.52 -8.79
C VAL A 258 -3.94 -0.67 -7.61
N TRP A 259 -3.02 0.23 -7.91
CA TRP A 259 -2.64 1.31 -7.01
C TRP A 259 -3.17 2.65 -7.54
N THR A 260 -3.74 3.48 -6.65
CA THR A 260 -4.12 4.87 -6.98
C THR A 260 -4.30 5.74 -5.74
N TRP A 261 -3.83 6.98 -5.80
CA TRP A 261 -4.05 8.00 -4.77
C TRP A 261 -4.99 9.14 -5.22
N THR A 262 -5.31 9.18 -6.52
CA THR A 262 -5.90 10.33 -7.20
C THR A 262 -7.03 9.84 -8.10
N TRP A 263 -8.12 10.59 -8.09
CA TRP A 263 -9.24 10.39 -9.00
C TRP A 263 -9.41 11.65 -9.84
N VAL A 264 -9.52 11.49 -11.14
CA VAL A 264 -9.68 12.59 -12.11
C VAL A 264 -11.06 12.56 -12.77
N ASP A 265 -11.53 13.71 -13.25
CA ASP A 265 -12.64 13.76 -14.21
C ASP A 265 -12.17 13.57 -15.65
N ASN A 266 -13.12 13.54 -16.58
CA ASN A 266 -12.87 13.40 -18.02
C ASN A 266 -12.02 14.54 -18.62
N GLY A 267 -11.82 15.63 -17.88
CA GLY A 267 -10.93 16.74 -18.26
C GLY A 267 -9.51 16.58 -17.71
N GLY A 268 -9.21 15.49 -17.01
CA GLY A 268 -7.94 15.25 -16.33
C GLY A 268 -7.75 16.07 -15.05
N ASN A 269 -8.80 16.72 -14.54
CA ASN A 269 -8.70 17.50 -13.31
C ASN A 269 -8.87 16.58 -12.11
N THR A 270 -8.02 16.73 -11.09
CA THR A 270 -8.18 16.02 -9.83
C THR A 270 -9.54 16.37 -9.21
N VAL A 271 -10.38 15.35 -9.01
CA VAL A 271 -11.68 15.49 -8.35
C VAL A 271 -11.67 14.99 -6.91
N ASP A 272 -10.78 14.07 -6.56
CA ASP A 272 -10.64 13.55 -5.20
C ASP A 272 -9.26 12.91 -4.99
N GLY A 273 -8.78 12.89 -3.75
CA GLY A 273 -7.46 12.35 -3.43
C GLY A 273 -6.34 13.36 -3.58
N TYR A 274 -5.10 12.89 -3.78
CA TYR A 274 -3.91 13.74 -3.78
C TYR A 274 -3.62 14.31 -5.18
N ASP A 275 -3.48 15.62 -5.28
CA ASP A 275 -3.20 16.30 -6.55
C ASP A 275 -1.78 16.01 -7.05
N HIS A 276 -0.83 15.96 -6.13
CA HIS A 276 0.57 15.63 -6.41
C HIS A 276 0.91 14.25 -5.85
N THR A 277 1.35 13.33 -6.72
CA THR A 277 1.78 11.98 -6.32
C THR A 277 3.23 11.77 -6.71
N ASN A 278 4.05 11.41 -5.73
CA ASN A 278 5.47 11.12 -5.91
C ASN A 278 5.78 9.72 -5.37
N SER A 279 6.34 8.84 -6.21
CA SER A 279 6.81 7.53 -5.77
C SER A 279 8.32 7.48 -5.98
N ILE A 280 9.04 7.50 -4.86
CA ILE A 280 10.50 7.47 -4.79
C ILE A 280 10.92 6.06 -4.39
N TYR A 281 11.75 5.41 -5.18
CA TYR A 281 12.30 4.12 -4.83
C TYR A 281 13.41 4.25 -3.82
N ASP A 282 13.36 3.37 -2.82
CA ASP A 282 14.49 3.21 -1.91
C ASP A 282 15.45 2.16 -2.47
N PRO A 283 16.61 2.56 -3.05
CA PRO A 283 17.59 1.61 -3.56
C PRO A 283 18.14 0.69 -2.48
N GLN A 284 18.05 1.06 -1.19
CA GLN A 284 18.48 0.21 -0.09
C GLN A 284 17.56 -1.00 0.12
N VAL A 285 16.30 -0.95 -0.35
CA VAL A 285 15.38 -2.09 -0.29
C VAL A 285 15.84 -3.22 -1.24
N THR A 286 16.56 -2.91 -2.32
CA THR A 286 17.15 -3.93 -3.21
C THR A 286 18.26 -4.73 -2.50
N PHE A 287 19.11 -4.03 -1.73
CA PHE A 287 20.29 -4.62 -1.08
C PHE A 287 20.03 -5.07 0.36
N SER A 288 18.95 -4.56 0.97
CA SER A 288 18.62 -4.73 2.38
C SER A 288 17.10 -4.63 2.59
N PRO A 289 16.33 -5.57 2.01
CA PRO A 289 14.87 -5.55 2.11
C PRO A 289 14.40 -5.57 3.57
N PRO A 290 13.16 -5.13 3.84
CA PRO A 290 12.59 -5.27 5.18
C PRO A 290 12.72 -6.72 5.66
N PRO A 291 13.04 -6.97 6.96
CA PRO A 291 13.26 -8.32 7.45
C PRO A 291 12.10 -9.26 7.12
N SER A 292 12.41 -10.41 6.49
CA SER A 292 11.42 -11.42 6.06
C SER A 292 10.37 -10.92 5.03
N PHE A 293 10.59 -9.79 4.37
CA PHE A 293 9.74 -9.34 3.27
C PHE A 293 9.94 -10.26 2.06
N PRO A 294 8.87 -10.62 1.31
CA PRO A 294 9.01 -11.45 0.12
C PRO A 294 9.96 -10.78 -0.88
N THR A 295 11.05 -11.46 -1.23
CA THR A 295 11.98 -11.00 -2.28
C THR A 295 11.71 -11.78 -3.56
N THR A 296 11.55 -11.06 -4.66
CA THR A 296 11.58 -11.65 -5.99
C THR A 296 13.04 -11.66 -6.40
N GLY A 297 13.67 -12.83 -6.48
CA GLY A 297 15.13 -13.02 -6.65
C GLY A 297 15.75 -12.50 -7.96
N GLN A 298 15.28 -11.38 -8.50
CA GLN A 298 15.93 -10.67 -9.58
C GLN A 298 17.02 -9.78 -8.99
N TYR A 299 18.23 -10.31 -8.94
CA TYR A 299 19.43 -9.48 -8.93
C TYR A 299 19.46 -8.72 -10.27
N GLN A 300 19.14 -7.43 -10.26
CA GLN A 300 19.63 -6.53 -11.29
C GLN A 300 20.97 -5.98 -10.81
N PHE A 301 22.02 -6.30 -11.57
CA PHE A 301 23.31 -5.63 -11.47
C PHE A 301 23.08 -4.13 -11.69
N ILE A 302 23.40 -3.30 -10.70
CA ILE A 302 23.49 -1.84 -10.87
C ILE A 302 24.86 -1.41 -10.36
N SER A 303 25.91 -1.74 -11.12
CA SER A 303 27.00 -0.78 -11.27
C SER A 303 27.84 -1.11 -12.48
N TRP A 304 28.22 -0.05 -13.18
CA TRP A 304 29.47 0.03 -13.89
C TRP A 304 29.83 1.51 -14.03
N ASP A 305 30.93 1.90 -13.39
CA ASP A 305 31.63 3.15 -13.68
C ASP A 305 32.90 2.75 -14.43
N GLU A 306 33.06 3.23 -15.66
CA GLU A 306 34.37 3.36 -16.30
C GLU A 306 34.89 4.78 -16.04
N TYR A 307 36.16 4.86 -15.62
CA TYR A 307 36.94 6.10 -15.65
C TYR A 307 37.35 6.45 -17.07
#